data_AF-A0AAE4LAQ2-F1
#
_entry.id   AF-A0AAE4LAQ2-F1
#
_cell.length_a   1.000
_cell.length_b   1.000
_cell.length_c   1.000
_cell.angle_alpha   90.00
_cell.angle_beta   90.00
_cell.angle_gamma   90.00
#
_symmetry.space_group_name_H-M   'P 1'
#
loop_
_entity.id
_entity.type
_entity.pdbx_description
1 polymer ?
#
loop_
_entity_poly.entity_id
_entity_poly.type
_entity_poly.pdbx_seq_one_letter_code
_entity_poly.pdbx_strand_id
1 'polypeptide(L)'
;MATIQYIVPEKSVNQHLKLKPMQKQTTVTIDQKTFATLDRLAKSNDVSKKEFLSCALEYFEKYGINPVQHESPAKEMQKLIKRCDQVIAFIRKQEQDILRPACAAISTTEARIERVLDKLATAGQVRDLQKAVSDQQQRQNYDARNLRSDILQLLGRATEQERKAFMYLGKLVDAKEKSGFFNDIATLYKEQG
;
A
#
# COMPACT_ATOMS: atom_id res chain seq x y z
N MET A 1 -31.70 64.97 91.14
CA MET A 1 -30.78 64.96 89.99
C MET A 1 -30.82 63.57 89.38
N ALA A 2 -31.05 63.48 88.08
CA ALA A 2 -31.39 62.25 87.37
C ALA A 2 -30.17 61.35 87.14
N THR A 3 -30.33 60.04 87.36
CA THR A 3 -29.41 59.01 86.85
C THR A 3 -30.23 58.03 86.02
N ILE A 4 -29.99 58.07 84.72
CA ILE A 4 -30.64 57.25 83.70
C ILE A 4 -29.98 55.87 83.71
N GLN A 5 -30.73 54.82 83.99
CA GLN A 5 -30.27 53.44 83.91
C GLN A 5 -30.84 52.81 82.63
N TYR A 6 -29.97 52.57 81.67
CA TYR A 6 -30.31 51.98 80.37
C TYR A 6 -30.81 50.54 80.52
N ILE A 7 -31.96 50.26 79.90
CA ILE A 7 -32.46 48.92 79.62
C ILE A 7 -31.67 48.36 78.43
N VAL A 8 -31.10 47.16 78.57
CA VAL A 8 -30.56 46.39 77.43
C VAL A 8 -31.26 45.02 77.40
N PRO A 9 -31.94 44.66 76.29
CA PRO A 9 -32.73 43.43 76.20
C PRO A 9 -31.87 42.19 75.92
N GLU A 10 -32.22 41.06 76.55
CA GLU A 10 -31.68 39.73 76.26
C GLU A 10 -31.86 39.37 74.78
N LYS A 11 -30.74 39.29 74.04
CA LYS A 11 -30.72 38.70 72.71
C LYS A 11 -30.06 37.32 72.74
N SER A 12 -30.91 36.31 72.58
CA SER A 12 -30.69 35.05 71.85
C SER A 12 -29.25 34.76 71.40
N VAL A 13 -28.63 33.76 72.04
CA VAL A 13 -27.55 32.96 71.45
C VAL A 13 -27.88 31.49 71.64
N ASN A 14 -28.75 30.97 70.78
CA ASN A 14 -28.90 29.53 70.56
C ASN A 14 -28.98 29.31 69.05
N GLN A 15 -27.84 29.40 68.38
CA GLN A 15 -27.71 29.01 66.98
C GLN A 15 -26.78 27.80 66.85
N HIS A 16 -27.36 26.72 66.33
CA HIS A 16 -26.71 25.60 65.64
C HIS A 16 -25.84 24.60 66.45
N LEU A 17 -26.49 23.70 67.18
CA LEU A 17 -26.11 22.27 67.13
C LEU A 17 -27.21 21.50 66.40
N LYS A 18 -27.10 21.39 65.07
CA LYS A 18 -27.88 20.37 64.32
C LYS A 18 -27.24 19.02 64.63
N LEU A 19 -27.79 18.31 65.62
CA LEU A 19 -27.47 16.92 65.89
C LEU A 19 -27.72 16.10 64.60
N LYS A 20 -26.66 15.43 64.13
CA LYS A 20 -26.74 14.44 63.04
C LYS A 20 -27.80 13.40 63.46
N PRO A 21 -28.78 13.04 62.62
CA PRO A 21 -29.85 12.14 63.02
C PRO A 21 -29.25 10.81 63.51
N MET A 22 -29.61 10.43 64.73
CA MET A 22 -29.11 9.21 65.37
C MET A 22 -29.63 8.00 64.58
N GLN A 23 -28.76 7.39 63.77
CA GLN A 23 -29.12 6.21 62.98
C GLN A 23 -29.54 5.08 63.94
N LYS A 24 -30.72 4.49 63.70
CA LYS A 24 -31.23 3.37 64.47
C LYS A 24 -30.23 2.21 64.40
N GLN A 25 -29.82 1.71 65.56
CA GLN A 25 -28.90 0.57 65.64
C GLN A 25 -29.70 -0.73 65.65
N THR A 26 -29.21 -1.73 64.93
CA THR A 26 -29.77 -3.08 64.89
C THR A 26 -28.69 -4.09 65.26
N THR A 27 -29.11 -5.22 65.81
CA THR A 27 -28.21 -6.28 66.26
C THR A 27 -28.25 -7.43 65.26
N VAL A 28 -27.08 -7.97 64.91
CA VAL A 28 -26.93 -9.19 64.10
C VAL A 28 -26.29 -10.27 64.96
N THR A 29 -26.92 -11.44 65.01
CA THR A 29 -26.39 -12.58 65.77
C THR A 29 -25.43 -13.39 64.89
N ILE A 30 -24.22 -13.61 65.38
CA ILE A 30 -23.18 -14.40 64.72
C ILE A 30 -22.53 -15.36 65.73
N ASP A 31 -21.97 -16.46 65.25
CA ASP A 31 -21.21 -17.40 66.08
C ASP A 31 -19.83 -16.84 66.48
N GLN A 32 -19.22 -17.44 67.50
CA GLN A 32 -17.94 -16.97 68.04
C GLN A 32 -16.79 -17.01 67.02
N LYS A 33 -16.79 -17.95 66.08
CA LYS A 33 -15.73 -18.06 65.05
C LYS A 33 -15.86 -16.93 64.02
N THR A 34 -17.08 -16.61 63.62
CA THR A 34 -17.35 -15.46 62.74
C THR A 34 -17.02 -14.14 63.45
N PHE A 35 -17.33 -14.02 64.74
CA PHE A 35 -16.95 -12.85 65.54
C PHE A 35 -15.43 -12.65 65.61
N ALA A 36 -14.65 -13.71 65.85
CA ALA A 36 -13.18 -13.63 65.87
C ALA A 36 -12.61 -13.19 64.51
N THR A 37 -13.21 -13.67 63.41
CA THR A 37 -12.84 -13.26 62.05
C THR A 37 -13.14 -11.78 61.80
N LEU A 38 -14.33 -11.32 62.17
CA LEU A 38 -14.73 -9.93 62.07
C LEU A 38 -13.82 -9.01 62.91
N ASP A 39 -13.50 -9.41 64.14
CA ASP A 39 -12.61 -8.63 65.01
C ASP A 39 -11.19 -8.52 64.41
N ARG A 40 -10.65 -9.62 63.87
CA ARG A 40 -9.37 -9.61 63.17
C ARG A 40 -9.40 -8.71 61.94
N LEU A 41 -10.41 -8.83 61.08
CA LEU A 41 -10.52 -8.03 59.85
C LEU A 41 -10.72 -6.54 60.13
N ALA A 42 -11.55 -6.20 61.11
CA ALA A 42 -11.76 -4.81 61.52
C ALA A 42 -10.45 -4.19 62.05
N LYS A 43 -9.71 -4.92 62.90
CA LYS A 43 -8.39 -4.49 63.38
C LYS A 43 -7.36 -4.35 62.26
N SER A 44 -7.32 -5.27 61.30
CA SER A 44 -6.38 -5.19 60.17
C SER A 44 -6.68 -4.04 59.19
N ASN A 45 -7.88 -3.46 59.24
CA ASN A 45 -8.28 -2.33 58.41
C ASN A 45 -8.41 -1.02 59.23
N ASP A 46 -7.98 -1.01 60.49
CA ASP A 46 -8.03 0.16 61.39
C ASP A 46 -9.42 0.81 61.52
N VAL A 47 -10.49 0.01 61.50
CA VAL A 47 -11.88 0.47 61.60
C VAL A 47 -12.64 -0.25 62.72
N SER A 48 -13.70 0.39 63.23
CA SER A 48 -14.60 -0.30 64.16
C SER A 48 -15.36 -1.42 63.46
N LYS A 49 -15.84 -2.42 64.21
CA LYS A 49 -16.62 -3.54 63.65
C LYS A 49 -17.87 -3.08 62.92
N LYS A 50 -18.51 -2.02 63.44
CA LYS A 50 -19.70 -1.40 62.83
C LYS A 50 -19.34 -0.77 61.48
N GLU A 51 -18.26 0.01 61.43
CA GLU A 51 -17.79 0.65 60.20
C GLU A 51 -17.34 -0.38 59.17
N PHE A 52 -16.63 -1.43 59.60
CA PHE A 52 -16.23 -2.53 58.73
C PHE A 52 -17.43 -3.18 58.03
N LEU A 53 -18.51 -3.47 58.78
CA LEU A 53 -19.73 -4.05 58.22
C LEU A 53 -20.43 -3.10 57.25
N SER A 54 -20.54 -1.81 57.61
CA SER A 54 -21.11 -0.79 56.71
C SER A 54 -20.31 -0.68 55.41
N CYS A 55 -18.98 -0.59 55.49
CA CYS A 55 -18.11 -0.51 54.33
C CYS A 55 -18.14 -1.80 53.48
N ALA A 56 -18.23 -2.98 54.10
CA ALA A 56 -18.32 -4.23 53.37
C ALA A 56 -19.63 -4.34 52.58
N LEU A 57 -20.76 -3.92 53.16
CA LEU A 57 -22.05 -3.90 52.47
C LEU A 57 -22.04 -2.91 51.31
N GLU A 58 -21.54 -1.69 51.52
CA GLU A 58 -21.37 -0.70 50.46
C GLU A 58 -20.45 -1.20 49.35
N TYR A 59 -19.39 -1.94 49.69
CA TYR A 59 -18.49 -2.54 48.72
C TYR A 59 -19.21 -3.58 47.85
N PHE A 60 -20.00 -4.48 48.45
CA PHE A 60 -20.77 -5.46 47.67
C PHE A 60 -21.81 -4.80 46.77
N GLU A 61 -22.52 -3.78 47.26
CA GLU A 61 -23.50 -3.03 46.44
C GLU A 61 -22.83 -2.27 45.30
N LYS A 62 -21.74 -1.54 45.59
CA LYS A 62 -21.06 -0.69 44.60
C LYS A 62 -20.37 -1.49 43.50
N TYR A 63 -19.75 -2.61 43.85
CA TYR A 63 -19.01 -3.45 42.90
C TYR A 63 -19.83 -4.64 42.39
N GLY A 64 -21.08 -4.81 42.83
CA GLY A 64 -21.99 -5.87 42.38
C GLY A 64 -21.49 -7.29 42.71
N ILE A 65 -20.64 -7.44 43.73
CA ILE A 65 -20.03 -8.71 44.10
C ILE A 65 -20.99 -9.49 44.99
N ASN A 66 -21.34 -10.72 44.57
CA ASN A 66 -22.16 -11.63 45.38
C ASN A 66 -21.27 -12.41 46.37
N PRO A 67 -21.35 -12.15 47.69
CA PRO A 67 -20.51 -12.83 48.69
C PRO A 67 -20.78 -14.35 48.82
N VAL A 68 -21.85 -14.87 48.22
CA VAL A 68 -22.24 -16.29 48.28
C VAL A 68 -21.76 -17.09 47.05
N GLN A 69 -21.71 -16.47 45.86
CA GLN A 69 -21.49 -17.19 44.59
C GLN A 69 -20.24 -16.77 43.81
N HIS A 70 -19.54 -15.70 44.22
CA HIS A 70 -18.46 -15.14 43.44
C HIS A 70 -17.21 -16.07 43.42
N GLU A 71 -16.70 -16.40 42.23
CA GLU A 71 -15.40 -17.08 42.09
C GLU A 71 -14.27 -16.14 42.51
N SER A 72 -13.31 -16.61 43.32
CA SER A 72 -12.20 -15.78 43.80
C SER A 72 -11.60 -14.92 42.67
N PRO A 73 -11.33 -13.61 42.88
CA PRO A 73 -10.71 -12.73 41.89
C PRO A 73 -9.47 -13.32 41.21
N ALA A 74 -8.71 -14.16 41.93
CA ALA A 74 -7.57 -14.88 41.39
C ALA A 74 -7.94 -15.87 40.28
N LYS A 75 -9.08 -16.54 40.38
CA LYS A 75 -9.56 -17.52 39.39
C LYS A 75 -10.05 -16.85 38.11
N GLU A 76 -10.75 -15.73 38.23
CA GLU A 76 -11.12 -14.91 37.06
C GLU A 76 -9.88 -14.34 36.36
N MET A 77 -8.87 -13.90 37.12
CA MET A 77 -7.59 -13.48 36.56
C MET A 77 -6.90 -14.62 35.80
N GLN A 78 -6.91 -15.84 36.34
CA GLN A 78 -6.37 -17.01 35.65
C GLN A 78 -7.11 -17.33 34.33
N LYS A 79 -8.44 -17.16 34.28
CA LYS A 79 -9.20 -17.33 33.03
C LYS A 79 -8.80 -16.28 31.99
N LEU A 80 -8.59 -15.04 32.41
CA LEU A 80 -8.13 -13.98 31.50
C LEU A 80 -6.74 -14.29 30.95
N ILE A 81 -5.80 -14.69 31.82
CA ILE A 81 -4.45 -15.09 31.41
C ILE A 81 -4.49 -16.23 30.38
N LYS A 82 -5.28 -17.28 30.62
CA LYS A 82 -5.44 -18.39 29.66
C LYS A 82 -5.97 -17.92 28.29
N ARG A 83 -6.92 -16.98 28.28
CA ARG A 83 -7.42 -16.40 27.03
C ARG A 83 -6.34 -15.58 26.32
N CYS A 84 -5.53 -14.82 27.04
CA CYS A 84 -4.40 -14.10 26.47
C CYS A 84 -3.36 -15.05 25.85
N ASP A 85 -3.03 -16.15 26.54
CA ASP A 85 -2.12 -17.18 26.01
C ASP A 85 -2.64 -17.80 24.72
N GLN A 86 -3.95 -18.07 24.63
CA GLN A 86 -4.59 -18.56 23.41
C GLN A 86 -4.49 -17.57 22.26
N VAL A 87 -4.69 -16.27 22.51
CA VAL A 87 -4.54 -15.22 21.50
C VAL A 87 -3.09 -15.14 21.02
N ILE A 88 -2.12 -15.20 21.92
CA ILE A 88 -0.69 -15.20 21.57
C ILE A 88 -0.35 -16.43 20.72
N ALA A 89 -0.83 -17.62 21.11
CA ALA A 89 -0.63 -18.84 20.35
C ALA A 89 -1.24 -18.75 18.95
N PHE A 90 -2.44 -18.17 18.83
CA PHE A 90 -3.09 -17.93 17.54
C PHE A 90 -2.26 -16.98 16.66
N ILE A 91 -1.78 -15.85 17.20
CA ILE A 91 -0.95 -14.90 16.45
C ILE A 91 0.33 -15.58 15.95
N ARG A 92 1.02 -16.33 16.81
CA ARG A 92 2.22 -17.08 16.41
C ARG A 92 1.93 -18.09 15.29
N LYS A 93 0.78 -18.76 15.36
CA LYS A 93 0.33 -19.71 14.33
C LYS A 93 0.07 -19.00 13.00
N GLN A 94 -0.60 -17.84 13.03
CA GLN A 94 -0.84 -17.02 11.84
C GLN A 94 0.46 -16.47 11.23
N GLU A 95 1.40 -16.03 12.06
CA GLU A 95 2.71 -15.60 11.60
C GLU A 95 3.48 -16.73 10.91
N GLN A 96 3.46 -17.93 11.51
CA GLN A 96 4.18 -19.09 11.01
C GLN A 96 3.57 -19.65 9.72
N ASP A 97 2.25 -19.84 9.69
CA ASP A 97 1.59 -20.57 8.61
C ASP A 97 1.21 -19.68 7.43
N ILE A 98 1.00 -18.37 7.66
CA ILE A 98 0.52 -17.45 6.62
C ILE A 98 1.52 -16.34 6.33
N LEU A 99 1.85 -15.50 7.32
CA LEU A 99 2.60 -14.27 7.06
C LEU A 99 4.04 -14.56 6.61
N ARG A 100 4.76 -15.46 7.28
CA ARG A 100 6.15 -15.80 6.91
C ARG A 100 6.24 -16.41 5.51
N PRO A 101 5.44 -17.42 5.14
CA PRO A 101 5.41 -17.93 3.76
C PRO A 101 5.02 -16.87 2.73
N ALA A 102 4.03 -16.03 3.03
CA ALA A 102 3.62 -14.95 2.12
C ALA A 102 4.76 -13.97 1.87
N CYS A 103 5.45 -13.51 2.92
CA CYS A 103 6.63 -12.65 2.79
C CYS A 103 7.73 -13.33 1.95
N ALA A 104 8.03 -14.60 2.20
CA ALA A 104 9.04 -15.33 1.42
C ALA A 104 8.66 -15.46 -0.06
N ALA A 105 7.38 -15.71 -0.37
CA ALA A 105 6.87 -15.77 -1.73
C ALA A 105 6.94 -14.41 -2.43
N ILE A 106 6.63 -13.32 -1.71
CA ILE A 106 6.76 -11.94 -2.20
C ILE A 106 8.22 -11.64 -2.53
N SER A 107 9.16 -11.86 -1.61
CA SER A 107 10.59 -11.62 -1.86
C SER A 107 11.13 -12.46 -3.01
N THR A 108 10.68 -13.70 -3.16
CA THR A 108 11.04 -14.55 -4.30
C THR A 108 10.50 -13.99 -5.61
N THR A 109 9.27 -13.46 -5.61
CA THR A 109 8.64 -12.86 -6.78
C THR A 109 9.31 -11.54 -7.15
N GLU A 110 9.63 -10.71 -6.16
CA GLU A 110 10.38 -9.46 -6.32
C GLU A 110 11.74 -9.71 -7.00
N ALA A 111 12.52 -10.65 -6.48
CA ALA A 111 13.81 -11.03 -7.09
C ALA A 111 13.65 -11.59 -8.52
N ARG A 112 12.52 -12.23 -8.84
CA ARG A 112 12.21 -12.68 -10.21
C ARG A 112 11.87 -11.50 -11.13
N ILE A 113 11.08 -10.54 -10.64
CA ILE A 113 10.72 -9.33 -11.38
C ILE A 113 11.97 -8.52 -11.70
N GLU A 114 12.86 -8.30 -10.74
CA GLU A 114 14.12 -7.56 -10.92
C GLU A 114 14.96 -8.17 -12.06
N ARG A 115 15.17 -9.49 -12.05
CA ARG A 115 15.90 -10.19 -13.14
C ARG A 115 15.23 -10.07 -14.51
N VAL A 116 13.90 -9.96 -14.55
CA VAL A 116 13.18 -9.77 -15.82
C VAL A 116 13.34 -8.33 -16.29
N LEU A 117 13.22 -7.36 -15.38
CA LEU A 117 13.40 -5.94 -15.70
C LEU A 117 14.81 -5.67 -16.26
N ASP A 118 15.85 -6.28 -15.70
CA ASP A 118 17.23 -6.16 -16.20
C ASP A 118 17.40 -6.68 -17.63
N LYS A 119 16.55 -7.61 -18.08
CA LYS A 119 16.60 -8.17 -19.43
C LYS A 119 15.74 -7.39 -20.42
N LEU A 120 14.86 -6.53 -19.96
CA LEU A 120 13.98 -5.75 -20.82
C LEU A 120 14.73 -4.51 -21.33
N ALA A 121 14.64 -4.28 -22.64
CA ALA A 121 15.15 -3.06 -23.22
C ALA A 121 14.39 -1.85 -22.67
N THR A 122 15.12 -0.83 -22.26
CA THR A 122 14.51 0.42 -21.80
C THR A 122 13.84 1.15 -22.95
N ALA A 123 12.81 1.93 -22.66
CA ALA A 123 12.14 2.76 -23.66
C ALA A 123 13.11 3.76 -24.35
N GLY A 124 14.22 4.13 -23.70
CA GLY A 124 15.31 4.90 -24.32
C GLY A 124 16.01 4.08 -25.40
N GLN A 125 16.53 2.90 -25.05
CA GLN A 125 17.21 2.00 -25.99
C GLN A 125 16.35 1.64 -27.19
N VAL A 126 15.05 1.39 -27.00
CA VAL A 126 14.13 1.10 -28.11
C VAL A 126 13.97 2.32 -29.03
N ARG A 127 13.86 3.53 -28.48
CA ARG A 127 13.79 4.77 -29.27
C ARG A 127 15.08 5.03 -30.04
N ASP A 128 16.22 4.79 -29.42
CA ASP A 128 17.53 4.96 -30.06
C ASP A 128 17.72 3.98 -31.21
N LEU A 129 17.34 2.71 -31.01
CA LEU A 129 17.31 1.70 -32.06
C LEU A 129 16.37 2.10 -33.20
N GLN A 130 15.15 2.58 -32.90
CA GLN A 130 14.20 3.02 -33.92
C GLN A 130 14.76 4.18 -34.76
N LYS A 131 15.45 5.13 -34.12
CA LYS A 131 16.12 6.23 -34.81
C LYS A 131 17.27 5.73 -35.68
N ALA A 132 18.15 4.88 -35.14
CA ALA A 132 19.27 4.30 -35.88
C ALA A 132 18.81 3.50 -37.12
N VAL A 133 17.73 2.72 -36.99
CA VAL A 133 17.11 1.99 -38.10
C VAL A 133 16.55 2.95 -39.15
N SER A 134 15.87 4.02 -38.72
CA SER A 134 15.33 5.03 -39.64
C SER A 134 16.44 5.76 -40.40
N ASP A 135 17.52 6.14 -39.72
CA ASP A 135 18.69 6.80 -40.32
C ASP A 135 19.40 5.85 -41.30
N GLN A 136 19.55 4.57 -40.95
CA GLN A 136 20.13 3.56 -41.83
C GLN A 136 19.28 3.33 -43.09
N GLN A 137 17.95 3.28 -42.95
CA GLN A 137 17.05 3.14 -44.09
C GLN A 137 17.15 4.34 -45.04
N GLN A 138 17.27 5.56 -44.51
CA GLN A 138 17.45 6.75 -45.34
C GLN A 138 18.76 6.71 -46.14
N ARG A 139 19.86 6.28 -45.51
CA ARG A 139 21.15 6.11 -46.19
C ARG A 139 21.06 5.06 -47.30
N GLN A 140 20.51 3.89 -47.02
CA GLN A 140 20.33 2.84 -48.03
C GLN A 140 19.47 3.31 -49.21
N ASN A 141 18.40 4.06 -48.95
CA ASN A 141 17.55 4.61 -50.00
C ASN A 141 18.30 5.65 -50.85
N TYR A 142 19.16 6.47 -50.23
CA TYR A 142 20.02 7.42 -50.94
C TYR A 142 21.04 6.70 -51.83
N ASP A 143 21.75 5.71 -51.29
CA ASP A 143 22.74 4.93 -52.03
C ASP A 143 22.10 4.16 -53.20
N ALA A 144 20.94 3.55 -52.97
CA ALA A 144 20.18 2.87 -54.02
C ALA A 144 19.74 3.82 -55.14
N ARG A 145 19.35 5.06 -54.79
CA ARG A 145 19.02 6.10 -55.78
C ARG A 145 20.24 6.52 -56.60
N ASN A 146 21.37 6.71 -55.95
CA ASN A 146 22.62 7.08 -56.62
C ASN A 146 23.09 5.97 -57.55
N LEU A 147 23.14 4.73 -57.08
CA LEU A 147 23.50 3.57 -57.89
C LEU A 147 22.55 3.42 -59.09
N ARG A 148 21.24 3.57 -58.88
CA ARG A 148 20.25 3.54 -59.97
C ARG A 148 20.54 4.65 -61.00
N SER A 149 20.89 5.85 -60.56
CA SER A 149 21.26 6.96 -61.45
C SER A 149 22.51 6.62 -62.26
N ASP A 150 23.56 6.09 -61.61
CA ASP A 150 24.82 5.73 -62.28
C ASP A 150 24.60 4.63 -63.32
N ILE A 151 23.81 3.61 -62.99
CA ILE A 151 23.43 2.54 -63.93
C ILE A 151 22.68 3.11 -65.13
N LEU A 152 21.72 4.00 -64.92
CA LEU A 152 20.97 4.63 -66.02
C LEU A 152 21.88 5.45 -66.93
N GLN A 153 22.86 6.17 -66.37
CA GLN A 153 23.84 6.90 -67.17
C GLN A 153 24.75 5.96 -67.98
N LEU A 154 25.22 4.88 -67.38
CA LEU A 154 26.04 3.88 -68.07
C LEU A 154 25.27 3.20 -69.20
N LEU A 155 24.02 2.78 -68.95
CA LEU A 155 23.14 2.23 -69.97
C LEU A 155 22.91 3.24 -71.10
N GLY A 156 22.62 4.50 -70.78
CA GLY A 156 22.46 5.55 -71.78
C GLY A 156 23.71 5.75 -72.65
N ARG A 157 24.91 5.70 -72.07
CA ARG A 157 26.17 5.76 -72.83
C ARG A 157 26.36 4.54 -73.72
N ALA A 158 26.06 3.34 -73.22
CA ALA A 158 26.17 2.10 -73.98
C ALA A 158 25.20 2.09 -75.18
N THR A 159 23.93 2.43 -74.96
CA THR A 159 22.92 2.53 -76.03
C THR A 159 23.33 3.55 -77.09
N GLU A 160 23.90 4.69 -76.70
CA GLU A 160 24.39 5.70 -77.66
C GLU A 160 25.61 5.21 -78.45
N GLN A 161 26.52 4.47 -77.83
CA GLN A 161 27.64 3.83 -78.51
C GLN A 161 27.17 2.76 -79.49
N GLU A 162 26.24 1.89 -79.09
CA GLU A 162 25.59 0.91 -79.97
C GLU A 162 24.93 1.59 -81.16
N ARG A 163 24.14 2.65 -80.92
CA ARG A 163 23.51 3.44 -81.99
C ARG A 163 24.53 3.98 -82.98
N LYS A 164 25.64 4.54 -82.50
CA LYS A 164 26.73 5.05 -83.37
C LYS A 164 27.39 3.93 -84.17
N ALA A 165 27.65 2.77 -83.55
CA ALA A 165 28.23 1.62 -84.22
C ALA A 165 27.30 1.08 -85.32
N PHE A 166 26.00 0.92 -85.04
CA PHE A 166 25.01 0.51 -86.04
C PHE A 166 24.89 1.52 -87.18
N MET A 167 24.86 2.82 -86.88
CA MET A 167 24.87 3.86 -87.91
C MET A 167 26.11 3.80 -88.80
N TYR A 168 27.28 3.55 -88.21
CA TYR A 168 28.53 3.40 -88.95
C TYR A 168 28.50 2.17 -89.86
N LEU A 169 28.09 1.01 -89.34
CA LEU A 169 27.90 -0.21 -90.14
C LEU A 169 26.90 0.02 -91.28
N GLY A 170 25.76 0.66 -90.99
CA GLY A 170 24.77 1.00 -92.02
C GLY A 170 25.34 1.87 -93.13
N LYS A 171 26.18 2.85 -92.81
CA LYS A 171 26.89 3.67 -93.82
C LYS A 171 27.87 2.87 -94.66
N LEU A 172 28.52 1.86 -94.09
CA LEU A 172 29.43 0.97 -94.82
C LEU A 172 28.67 0.02 -95.75
N VAL A 173 27.52 -0.49 -95.29
CA VAL A 173 26.65 -1.40 -96.08
C VAL A 173 25.94 -0.63 -97.19
N ASP A 174 25.54 0.62 -96.95
CA ASP A 174 24.90 1.49 -97.95
C ASP A 174 25.93 2.14 -98.90
N ALA A 175 26.59 1.30 -99.70
CA ALA A 175 27.63 1.69 -100.64
C ALA A 175 27.11 2.77 -101.63
N LYS A 176 27.41 4.03 -101.32
CA LYS A 176 27.04 5.22 -102.10
C LYS A 176 25.53 5.38 -102.32
N GLU A 177 24.71 5.14 -101.28
CA GLU A 177 23.23 5.34 -101.29
C GLU A 177 22.45 4.48 -102.30
N LYS A 178 23.09 3.47 -102.90
CA LYS A 178 22.48 2.63 -103.94
C LYS A 178 21.70 1.43 -103.40
N SER A 179 21.87 1.09 -102.11
CA SER A 179 21.28 -0.12 -101.54
C SER A 179 19.86 0.09 -101.02
N GLY A 180 19.46 1.32 -100.72
CA GLY A 180 18.15 1.64 -100.12
C GLY A 180 18.01 1.26 -98.64
N PHE A 181 19.08 0.72 -98.02
CA PHE A 181 19.07 0.13 -96.68
C PHE A 181 18.43 0.99 -95.58
N PHE A 182 18.73 2.29 -95.54
CA PHE A 182 18.15 3.18 -94.52
C PHE A 182 16.64 3.47 -94.76
N ASN A 183 16.17 3.42 -96.01
CA ASN A 183 14.73 3.56 -96.31
C ASN A 183 13.95 2.31 -95.89
N ASP A 184 14.54 1.12 -96.07
CA ASP A 184 13.95 -0.14 -95.62
C ASP A 184 13.84 -0.19 -94.09
N ILE A 185 14.90 0.23 -93.38
CA ILE A 185 14.88 0.38 -91.92
C ILE A 185 13.80 1.39 -91.48
N ALA A 186 13.71 2.55 -92.15
CA ALA A 186 12.71 3.56 -91.82
C ALA A 186 11.26 3.07 -92.04
N THR A 187 11.06 2.15 -92.98
CA THR A 187 9.76 1.52 -93.24
C THR A 187 9.42 0.50 -92.15
N LEU A 188 10.37 -0.35 -91.74
CA LEU A 188 10.21 -1.30 -90.63
C LEU A 188 9.84 -0.62 -89.30
N TYR A 189 10.44 0.54 -88.99
CA TYR A 189 10.10 1.31 -87.79
C TYR A 189 8.72 1.99 -87.87
N LYS A 190 8.18 2.24 -89.07
CA LYS A 190 6.81 2.74 -89.26
C LYS A 190 5.76 1.64 -89.17
N GLU A 191 6.14 0.37 -89.37
CA GLU A 191 5.24 -0.79 -89.28
C GLU A 191 5.17 -1.39 -87.86
N GLN A 192 6.14 -1.09 -86.98
CA GLN A 192 6.20 -1.61 -85.60
C GLN A 192 5.81 -0.60 -84.51
N GLY A 193 5.42 0.63 -84.87
CA GLY A 193 4.85 1.63 -83.97
C GLY A 193 3.35 1.79 -84.20
#